data_AF-A0A9C7PMS2-F1
#
_entry.id   AF-A0A9C7PMS2-F1
#
_cell.length_a   1.000
_cell.length_b   1.000
_cell.length_c   1.000
_cell.angle_alpha   90.00
_cell.angle_beta   90.00
_cell.angle_gamma   90.00
#
_symmetry.space_group_name_H-M   'P 1'
#
loop_
_entity.id
_entity.type
_entity.pdbx_description
1 polymer ?
#
loop_
_entity_poly.entity_id
_entity_poly.type
_entity_poly.pdbx_seq_one_letter_code
_entity_poly.pdbx_strand_id
1 'polypeptide(L)'
;MEIDTVDSSGGQLMVTSTVEDVSALDFEKINPVTGPIGSTVPNRGYSQSVSTFCPLVGAGRRIPGFGLFADQFTEPALHTWRYDSNTLSPRPTGRVAEFR
;
A
#
# COMPACT_ATOMS: atom_id res chain seq x y z
N MET A 1 -7.58 16.86 -12.44
CA MET A 1 -7.83 16.73 -10.99
C MET A 1 -6.78 15.81 -10.45
N GLU A 2 -6.19 16.18 -9.32
CA GLU A 2 -5.27 15.33 -8.56
C GLU A 2 -6.03 14.76 -7.37
N ILE A 3 -5.68 13.53 -6.98
CA ILE A 3 -6.35 12.81 -5.90
C ILE A 3 -5.26 12.18 -5.04
N ASP A 4 -5.14 12.65 -3.81
CA ASP A 4 -4.27 12.05 -2.82
C ASP A 4 -4.94 10.80 -2.23
N THR A 5 -4.14 9.76 -2.07
CA THR A 5 -4.59 8.50 -1.49
C THR A 5 -3.70 8.14 -0.31
N VAL A 6 -4.30 7.50 0.68
CA VAL A 6 -3.56 6.86 1.77
C VAL A 6 -3.23 5.44 1.31
N ASP A 7 -2.06 4.93 1.69
CA ASP A 7 -1.70 3.55 1.37
C ASP A 7 -2.62 2.52 2.06
N SER A 8 -2.53 1.26 1.65
CA SER A 8 -3.42 0.20 2.14
C SER A 8 -3.34 -0.07 3.64
N SER A 9 -2.27 0.37 4.33
CA SER A 9 -2.20 0.29 5.79
C SER A 9 -3.08 1.32 6.51
N GLY A 10 -3.69 2.26 5.78
CA GLY A 10 -4.40 3.37 6.41
C GLY A 10 -3.46 4.40 7.05
N GLY A 11 -2.23 4.50 6.55
CA GLY A 11 -1.20 5.40 7.08
C GLY A 11 -0.58 4.94 8.41
N GLN A 12 -0.87 3.70 8.82
CA GLN A 12 -0.32 3.11 10.05
C GLN A 12 1.15 2.74 9.89
N LEU A 13 1.64 2.55 8.66
CA LEU A 13 2.98 2.06 8.39
C LEU A 13 3.76 3.02 7.50
N MET A 14 4.98 3.32 7.92
CA MET A 14 5.90 4.25 7.29
C MET A 14 7.12 3.53 6.73
N VAL A 15 7.95 4.22 5.95
CA VAL A 15 9.23 3.68 5.47
C VAL A 15 10.18 3.29 6.61
N THR A 16 10.00 3.88 7.80
CA THR A 16 10.75 3.61 9.03
C THR A 16 10.10 2.56 9.93
N SER A 17 8.97 1.98 9.53
CA SER A 17 8.28 0.97 10.34
C SER A 17 9.09 -0.31 10.46
N THR A 18 8.83 -1.05 11.54
CA THR A 18 9.45 -2.33 11.84
C THR A 18 8.47 -3.48 11.70
N VAL A 19 8.93 -4.71 11.93
CA VAL A 19 8.08 -5.91 11.87
C VAL A 19 7.00 -5.90 12.97
N GLU A 20 7.30 -5.30 14.12
CA GLU A 20 6.39 -5.16 15.24
C GLU A 20 5.17 -4.31 14.85
N ASP A 21 5.38 -3.24 14.06
CA ASP A 21 4.29 -2.39 13.58
C ASP A 21 3.32 -3.16 12.66
N VAL A 22 3.80 -4.15 11.91
CA VAL A 22 2.93 -5.01 11.06
C VAL A 22 1.99 -5.85 11.92
N SER A 23 2.48 -6.32 13.08
CA SER A 23 1.66 -7.12 14.00
C SER A 23 0.65 -6.27 14.77
N ALA A 24 0.90 -4.97 14.89
CA ALA A 24 0.04 -3.99 15.56
C ALA A 24 -1.00 -3.33 14.62
N LEU A 25 -1.09 -3.77 13.36
CA LEU A 25 -2.03 -3.22 12.38
C LEU A 25 -3.48 -3.32 12.87
N ASP A 26 -4.18 -2.19 12.83
CA ASP A 26 -5.62 -2.12 13.01
C ASP A 26 -6.33 -2.45 11.69
N PHE A 27 -6.94 -3.63 11.62
CA PHE A 27 -7.67 -4.14 10.45
C PHE A 27 -8.99 -3.42 10.19
N GLU A 28 -9.50 -2.60 11.12
CA GLU A 28 -10.66 -1.77 10.86
C GLU A 28 -10.30 -0.54 10.03
N LYS A 29 -9.01 -0.18 9.96
CA LYS A 29 -8.50 1.01 9.26
C LYS A 29 -7.79 0.73 7.94
N ILE A 30 -7.61 -0.53 7.57
CA ILE A 30 -6.91 -0.89 6.33
C ILE A 30 -7.77 -0.60 5.09
N ASN A 31 -7.10 -0.43 3.95
CA ASN A 31 -7.69 -0.19 2.64
C ASN A 31 -8.69 0.99 2.60
N PRO A 32 -8.31 2.18 3.10
CA PRO A 32 -9.14 3.36 2.93
C PRO A 32 -9.29 3.68 1.44
N VAL A 33 -10.44 4.25 1.08
CA VAL A 33 -10.72 4.72 -0.28
C VAL A 33 -10.90 6.23 -0.29
N THR A 34 -10.23 6.92 -1.20
CA THR A 34 -10.48 8.36 -1.42
C THR A 34 -11.64 8.52 -2.40
N GLY A 35 -12.80 8.99 -1.92
CA GLY A 35 -13.99 9.18 -2.75
C GLY A 35 -15.29 9.13 -1.95
N PRO A 36 -16.46 9.06 -2.63
CA PRO A 36 -16.64 8.84 -4.07
C PRO A 36 -16.31 10.06 -4.93
N ILE A 37 -15.80 9.83 -6.14
CA ILE A 37 -15.59 10.89 -7.15
C ILE A 37 -16.87 10.99 -7.98
N GLY A 38 -17.68 12.02 -7.75
CA GLY A 38 -18.99 12.16 -8.41
C GLY A 38 -18.95 12.78 -9.81
N SER A 39 -19.99 12.47 -10.61
CA SER A 39 -20.34 13.22 -11.82
C SER A 39 -21.23 14.42 -11.44
N THR A 40 -21.06 15.56 -12.13
CA THR A 40 -21.96 16.71 -12.01
C THR A 40 -23.29 16.50 -12.75
N VAL A 41 -23.41 15.45 -13.55
CA VAL A 41 -24.61 15.10 -14.30
C VAL A 41 -25.33 13.93 -13.61
N PRO A 42 -26.54 14.13 -13.07
CA PRO A 42 -27.33 13.07 -12.45
C PRO A 42 -27.66 11.94 -13.42
N ASN A 43 -27.69 10.70 -12.93
CA ASN A 43 -28.19 9.50 -13.64
C ASN A 43 -27.48 9.13 -14.95
N ARG A 44 -26.26 9.63 -15.18
CA ARG A 44 -25.43 9.23 -16.32
C ARG A 44 -24.17 8.53 -15.82
N GLY A 45 -23.88 7.35 -16.37
CA GLY A 45 -22.59 6.70 -16.15
C GLY A 45 -21.46 7.64 -16.57
N TYR A 46 -20.43 7.73 -15.74
CA TYR A 46 -19.23 8.52 -16.03
C TYR A 46 -18.02 7.58 -16.05
N SER A 47 -17.12 7.82 -17.01
CA SER A 47 -15.89 7.05 -17.19
C SER A 47 -14.74 8.01 -17.03
N GLN A 48 -13.87 7.76 -16.04
CA GLN A 48 -12.67 8.55 -15.81
C GLN A 48 -11.45 7.69 -16.12
N SER A 49 -10.51 8.26 -16.87
CA SER A 49 -9.19 7.66 -17.08
C SER A 49 -8.21 8.22 -16.06
N VAL A 50 -7.42 7.35 -15.45
CA VAL A 50 -6.26 7.77 -14.66
C VAL A 50 -5.11 8.04 -15.63
N SER A 51 -4.72 9.30 -15.76
CA SER A 51 -3.66 9.70 -16.69
C SER A 51 -2.26 9.43 -16.16
N THR A 52 -2.08 9.51 -14.84
CA THR A 52 -0.77 9.45 -14.20
C THR A 52 -0.91 8.86 -12.80
N PHE A 53 0.06 8.04 -12.41
CA PHE A 53 0.18 7.46 -11.08
C PHE A 53 1.59 7.75 -10.56
N CYS A 54 1.68 8.36 -9.37
CA CYS A 54 2.93 8.85 -8.79
C CYS A 54 3.17 8.24 -7.39
N PRO A 55 3.64 6.98 -7.30
CA PRO A 55 3.94 6.37 -6.01
C PRO A 55 5.22 6.95 -5.42
N LEU A 56 5.25 7.14 -4.10
CA LEU A 56 6.42 7.64 -3.38
C LEU A 56 7.15 6.53 -2.62
N VAL A 57 6.39 5.65 -1.96
CA VAL A 57 6.89 4.54 -1.13
C VAL A 57 6.05 3.30 -1.42
N GLY A 58 6.68 2.13 -1.41
CA GLY A 58 6.00 0.85 -1.43
C GLY A 58 6.42 -0.02 -0.26
N ALA A 59 5.57 -1.00 0.07
CA ALA A 59 5.82 -1.96 1.13
C ALA A 59 5.21 -3.31 0.81
N GLY A 60 5.92 -4.38 1.17
CA GLY A 60 5.49 -5.76 1.16
C GLY A 60 5.50 -6.29 2.58
N ARG A 61 4.46 -7.03 2.97
CA ARG A 61 4.26 -7.49 4.34
C ARG A 61 3.81 -8.94 4.34
N ARG A 62 4.31 -9.74 5.27
CA ARG A 62 3.66 -10.97 5.69
C ARG A 62 2.98 -10.71 7.02
N ILE A 63 1.68 -11.01 7.04
CA ILE A 63 0.83 -10.86 8.21
C ILE A 63 0.45 -12.28 8.64
N PRO A 64 0.82 -12.71 9.85
CA PRO A 64 0.44 -14.02 10.37
C PRO A 64 -1.07 -14.23 10.31
N GLY A 65 -1.50 -15.39 9.82
CA GLY A 65 -2.92 -15.74 9.73
C GLY A 65 -3.68 -15.07 8.56
N PHE A 66 -3.02 -14.31 7.69
CA PHE A 66 -3.65 -13.63 6.56
C PHE A 66 -2.99 -13.98 5.22
N GLY A 67 -3.81 -14.20 4.19
CA GLY A 67 -3.36 -14.44 2.82
C GLY A 67 -3.09 -15.91 2.50
N LEU A 68 -2.41 -16.14 1.37
CA LEU A 68 -2.04 -17.48 0.91
C LEU A 68 -0.88 -18.03 1.75
N PHE A 69 -0.93 -19.32 2.08
CA PHE A 69 0.09 -20.03 2.87
C PHE A 69 0.30 -19.47 4.28
N ALA A 70 -0.74 -18.89 4.89
CA ALA A 70 -0.68 -18.34 6.25
C ALA A 70 -0.33 -19.40 7.32
N ASP A 71 -0.57 -20.68 7.03
CA ASP A 71 -0.18 -21.84 7.83
C ASP A 71 1.32 -22.15 7.75
N GLN A 72 1.99 -21.77 6.65
CA GLN A 72 3.43 -22.00 6.44
C GLN A 72 4.27 -20.79 6.83
N PHE A 73 3.71 -19.58 6.72
CA PHE A 73 4.38 -18.33 7.05
C PHE A 73 3.77 -17.67 8.28
N THR A 74 4.09 -18.22 9.45
CA THR A 74 3.56 -17.77 10.75
C THR A 74 4.28 -16.56 11.32
N GLU A 75 5.49 -16.25 10.83
CA GLU A 75 6.27 -15.11 11.30
C GLU A 75 5.94 -13.84 10.48
N PRO A 76 5.75 -12.68 11.14
CA PRO A 76 5.56 -11.42 10.45
C PRO A 76 6.82 -11.01 9.69
N ALA A 77 6.64 -10.33 8.55
CA ALA A 77 7.75 -9.75 7.79
C ALA A 77 7.37 -8.39 7.20
N LEU A 78 8.36 -7.51 7.08
CA LEU A 78 8.22 -6.20 6.46
C LEU A 78 9.39 -5.92 5.52
N HIS A 79 9.08 -5.47 4.31
CA HIS A 79 10.05 -4.89 3.39
C HIS A 79 9.49 -3.58 2.82
N THR A 80 10.28 -2.51 2.87
CA THR A 80 9.89 -1.19 2.35
C THR A 80 10.86 -0.75 1.25
N TRP A 81 10.35 0.01 0.28
CA TRP A 81 11.15 0.59 -0.80
C TRP A 81 10.65 1.99 -1.18
N ARG A 82 11.51 2.77 -1.84
CA ARG A 82 11.15 4.08 -2.40
C ARG A 82 11.13 4.01 -3.91
N TYR A 83 10.35 4.88 -4.54
CA TYR A 83 10.38 5.00 -6.00
C TYR A 83 11.40 6.06 -6.42
N ASP A 84 12.06 5.81 -7.54
CA ASP A 84 12.84 6.85 -8.23
C ASP A 84 11.86 7.85 -8.86
N SER A 85 11.97 9.12 -8.50
CA SER A 85 11.03 10.16 -8.95
C SER A 85 11.10 10.44 -10.46
N ASN A 86 12.19 10.05 -11.14
CA ASN A 86 12.36 10.29 -12.57
C ASN A 86 11.88 9.10 -13.41
N THR A 87 12.00 7.87 -12.90
CA THR A 87 11.68 6.65 -13.65
C THR A 87 10.47 5.89 -13.14
N LEU A 88 9.97 6.25 -11.95
CA LEU A 88 8.94 5.52 -11.20
C LEU A 88 9.29 4.03 -10.98
N SER A 89 10.59 3.69 -10.99
CA SER A 89 11.05 2.33 -10.70
C SER A 89 11.27 2.14 -9.20
N PRO A 90 10.89 0.99 -8.60
CA PRO A 90 11.24 0.67 -7.22
C PRO A 90 12.75 0.67 -7.00
N ARG A 91 13.19 1.29 -5.90
CA ARG A 91 14.54 1.24 -5.36
C ARG A 91 14.47 0.72 -3.91
N PRO A 92 15.02 -0.47 -3.61
CA PRO A 92 15.01 -1.02 -2.27
C PRO A 92 15.65 -0.04 -1.27
N THR A 93 14.99 0.19 -0.14
CA THR A 93 15.60 0.91 0.99
C THR A 93 16.15 -0.12 1.97
N GLY A 94 17.46 -0.34 1.98
CA GLY A 94 18.12 -1.25 2.93
C GLY A 94 18.21 -2.72 2.48
N ARG A 95 18.48 -3.64 3.42
CA ARG A 95 18.69 -5.07 3.12
C ARG A 95 17.41 -5.70 2.56
N VAL A 96 17.55 -6.36 1.41
CA VAL A 96 16.53 -7.20 0.80
C VAL A 96 16.25 -8.36 1.77
N ALA A 97 15.00 -8.49 2.21
CA ALA A 97 14.57 -9.71 2.86
C ALA A 97 14.43 -10.78 1.75
N GLU A 98 15.32 -11.77 1.73
CA GLU A 98 15.13 -12.95 0.89
C GLU A 98 13.88 -13.69 1.40
N PHE A 99 12.81 -13.68 0.62
CA PHE A 99 11.71 -14.62 0.80
C PHE A 99 12.23 -15.97 0.31
N ARG A 100 12.72 -16.80 1.23
CA ARG A 100 12.94 -18.23 1.00
C ARG A 100 11.71 -19.02 1.40
#